data_AF-A0A932FQA8-F1
#
_entry.id   AF-A0A932FQA8-F1
#
_cell.length_a   1.000
_cell.length_b   1.000
_cell.length_c   1.000
_cell.angle_alpha   90.00
_cell.angle_beta   90.00
_cell.angle_gamma   90.00
#
_symmetry.space_group_name_H-M   'P 1'
#
loop_
_entity.id
_entity.type
_entity.pdbx_description
1 polymer ?
#
loop_
_entity_poly.entity_id
_entity_poly.type
_entity_poly.pdbx_seq_one_letter_code
_entity_poly.pdbx_strand_id
1 'polypeptide(L)' 'YRERVYKLDEVTSYDPADRAAAFEKVQEWGARIPIGVFYETERPVFETQLPALSQGPLVKQKIDTGQAARLLDEFM' A
#
# COMPACT_ATOMS: atom_id res chain seq x y z
N TYR A 1 14.83 18.30 -19.37
CA TYR A 1 14.60 17.35 -18.24
C TYR A 1 15.50 16.11 -18.32
N ARG A 2 15.61 15.46 -19.49
CA ARG A 2 16.34 14.20 -19.68
C ARG A 2 17.82 14.19 -19.25
N GLU A 3 18.50 15.34 -19.30
CA GLU A 3 19.92 15.46 -18.93
C GLU A 3 20.18 15.40 -17.42
N ARG A 4 19.15 15.63 -16.60
CA ARG A 4 19.27 15.73 -15.14
C ARG A 4 18.74 14.50 -14.42
N VAL A 5 18.02 13.62 -15.11
CA VAL A 5 17.42 12.45 -14.49
C VAL A 5 18.42 11.31 -14.36
N TYR A 6 18.39 10.60 -13.25
CA TYR A 6 19.12 9.35 -13.07
C TYR A 6 18.24 8.32 -12.37
N LYS A 7 18.47 7.05 -12.68
CA LYS A 7 17.70 5.94 -12.13
C LYS A 7 18.29 5.48 -10.79
N LEU A 8 17.45 5.38 -9.77
CA LEU A 8 17.85 4.83 -8.47
C LEU A 8 18.14 3.32 -8.55
N ASP A 9 17.46 2.61 -9.44
CA ASP A 9 17.69 1.18 -9.72
C ASP A 9 19.07 0.88 -10.32
N GLU A 10 19.74 1.87 -10.92
CA GLU A 10 21.10 1.74 -11.45
C GLU A 10 22.17 2.04 -10.38
N VAL A 11 21.78 2.47 -9.17
CA VAL A 11 22.69 2.77 -8.05
C VAL A 11 22.79 1.54 -7.15
N THR A 12 23.89 0.78 -7.25
CA THR A 12 24.11 -0.46 -6.48
C THR A 12 24.02 -0.28 -4.95
N SER A 13 24.31 0.91 -4.45
CA SER A 13 24.27 1.22 -3.01
C SER A 13 22.89 1.65 -2.50
N TYR A 14 21.88 1.73 -3.36
CA TYR A 14 20.56 2.19 -2.97
C TYR A 14 19.69 1.02 -2.50
N ASP A 15 19.26 1.06 -1.24
CA ASP A 15 18.32 0.11 -0.67
C ASP A 15 16.93 0.77 -0.54
N PRO A 16 15.92 0.36 -1.34
CA PRO A 16 14.56 0.85 -1.24
C PRO A 16 13.86 0.53 0.09
N ALA A 17 14.38 -0.38 0.91
CA ALA A 17 13.82 -0.68 2.23
C ALA A 17 14.26 0.34 3.30
N ASP A 18 15.31 1.13 3.05
CA ASP A 18 15.75 2.20 3.95
C ASP A 18 14.90 3.46 3.75
N ARG A 19 13.98 3.68 4.69
CA ARG A 19 13.08 4.83 4.69
C ARG A 19 13.82 6.16 4.82
N ALA A 20 14.92 6.23 5.55
CA ALA A 20 15.68 7.47 5.73
C ALA A 20 16.40 7.85 4.43
N ALA A 21 17.08 6.88 3.82
CA ALA A 21 17.73 7.06 2.53
C ALA A 21 16.73 7.47 1.43
N ALA A 22 15.54 6.83 1.40
CA ALA A 22 14.47 7.21 0.49
C ALA A 22 14.03 8.67 0.67
N PHE A 23 13.91 9.13 1.92
CA PHE A 23 13.52 10.49 2.24
C PHE A 23 14.59 11.52 1.86
N GLU A 24 15.87 11.17 1.95
CA GLU A 24 16.96 12.01 1.44
C GLU A 24 16.89 12.14 -0.07
N LYS A 25 16.66 11.04 -0.79
CA LYS A 25 16.59 11.05 -2.27
C LYS A 25 15.43 11.87 -2.81
N VAL A 26 14.25 11.83 -2.19
CA VAL A 26 13.09 12.65 -2.67
C VAL A 26 13.32 14.15 -2.55
N GLN A 27 14.27 14.58 -1.72
CA GLN A 27 14.62 15.99 -1.56
C GLN A 27 15.62 16.48 -2.62
N GLU A 28 16.21 15.57 -3.42
CA GLU A 28 17.14 15.96 -4.49
C GLU A 28 16.39 16.67 -5.63
N TRP A 29 16.71 17.94 -5.84
CA TRP A 29 16.18 18.74 -6.95
C TRP A 29 17.24 19.71 -7.49
N GLY A 30 17.02 20.23 -8.70
CA GLY A 30 17.95 21.16 -9.35
C GLY A 30 18.93 20.42 -10.27
N ALA A 31 20.14 20.15 -9.82
CA ALA A 31 21.22 19.61 -10.67
C ALA A 31 20.96 18.17 -11.14
N ARG A 32 20.43 17.32 -10.26
CA ARG A 32 20.08 15.92 -10.53
C ARG A 32 18.69 15.65 -9.98
N ILE A 33 17.95 14.77 -10.66
CA ILE A 33 16.60 14.37 -10.32
C ILE A 33 16.56 12.84 -10.29
N PRO A 34 16.49 12.21 -9.12
CA PRO A 34 16.31 10.77 -9.04
C PRO A 34 14.93 10.36 -9.58
N ILE A 35 14.88 9.22 -10.27
CA ILE A 35 13.65 8.57 -10.72
C ILE A 35 13.72 7.07 -10.42
N GLY A 36 12.57 6.40 -10.35
CA GLY A 36 12.45 4.97 -10.04
C GLY A 36 11.77 4.73 -8.70
N VAL A 37 12.05 3.58 -8.09
CA VAL A 37 11.50 3.21 -6.78
C VAL A 37 12.31 3.91 -5.69
N PHE A 38 11.67 4.81 -4.95
CA PHE A 38 12.30 5.43 -3.79
C PHE A 38 12.15 4.56 -2.55
N TYR A 39 10.96 4.04 -2.28
CA TYR A 39 10.72 3.25 -1.08
C TYR A 39 9.82 2.07 -1.40
N GLU A 40 10.20 0.89 -0.93
CA GLU A 40 9.44 -0.33 -1.05
C GLU A 40 9.52 -1.12 0.25
N THR A 41 8.37 -1.56 0.75
CA THR A 41 8.28 -2.33 1.98
C THR A 41 7.04 -3.21 1.94
N GLU A 42 7.16 -4.43 2.45
CA GLU A 42 6.02 -5.32 2.63
C GLU A 42 5.35 -5.03 3.97
N ARG A 43 4.07 -4.64 3.93
CA ARG A 43 3.25 -4.42 5.13
C ARG A 43 1.84 -4.96 4.91
N PRO A 44 1.14 -5.38 5.99
CA PRO A 44 -0.26 -5.77 5.88
C PRO A 44 -1.10 -4.67 5.23
N VAL A 45 -1.83 -5.02 4.18
CA VAL A 45 -2.82 -4.11 3.56
C VAL A 45 -4.00 -3.94 4.50
N PHE A 46 -4.74 -2.84 4.36
CA PHE A 46 -5.85 -2.50 5.26
C PHE A 46 -6.88 -3.63 5.39
N GLU A 47 -7.21 -4.30 4.28
CA GLU A 47 -8.20 -5.36 4.21
C GLU A 47 -7.83 -6.59 5.05
N THR A 48 -6.53 -6.86 5.23
CA THR A 48 -6.07 -7.97 6.08
C THR A 48 -6.37 -7.76 7.55
N GLN A 49 -6.63 -6.52 7.96
CA GLN A 49 -6.99 -6.17 9.32
C GLN A 49 -8.50 -6.29 9.59
N LEU A 50 -9.31 -6.61 8.57
CA LEU A 50 -10.77 -6.71 8.69
C LEU A 50 -11.20 -8.18 8.68
N PRO A 51 -11.57 -8.78 9.83
CA PRO A 51 -11.97 -10.19 9.89
C PRO A 51 -13.16 -10.52 8.97
N ALA A 52 -14.08 -9.57 8.78
CA ALA A 52 -15.22 -9.69 7.88
C ALA A 52 -14.82 -9.87 6.40
N LEU A 53 -13.60 -9.45 6.02
CA LEU A 53 -13.07 -9.59 4.67
C LEU A 53 -12.14 -10.80 4.50
N SER A 54 -12.00 -11.64 5.53
CA SER A 54 -11.15 -12.85 5.46
C SER A 54 -11.56 -13.82 4.35
N GLN A 55 -12.85 -13.84 3.97
CA GLN A 55 -13.39 -14.64 2.87
C GLN A 55 -13.43 -13.88 1.52
N GLY A 56 -12.76 -12.74 1.44
CA GLY A 56 -12.76 -11.86 0.27
C GLY A 56 -13.81 -10.74 0.34
N PRO A 57 -13.99 -9.96 -0.74
CA PRO A 57 -14.88 -8.80 -0.74
C PRO A 57 -16.34 -9.16 -0.46
N LEU A 58 -17.02 -8.38 0.39
CA LEU A 58 -18.42 -8.62 0.80
C LEU A 58 -19.37 -8.81 -0.39
N VAL A 59 -19.19 -8.07 -1.48
CA VAL A 59 -20.04 -8.17 -2.69
C VAL A 59 -20.00 -9.55 -3.36
N LYS A 60 -18.94 -10.33 -3.13
CA LYS A 60 -18.80 -11.69 -3.65
C LYS A 60 -19.23 -12.76 -2.65
N GLN A 61 -19.47 -12.37 -1.40
CA GLN A 61 -19.93 -13.29 -0.36
C GLN A 61 -21.42 -13.58 -0.54
N LYS A 62 -21.85 -14.78 -0.13
CA LYS A 62 -23.28 -15.12 -0.13
C LYS A 62 -23.98 -14.32 0.96
N ILE A 63 -25.05 -13.63 0.60
CA ILE A 63 -25.89 -12.88 1.54
C ILE A 63 -27.02 -13.81 2.00
N ASP A 64 -27.12 -14.03 3.31
CA ASP A 64 -28.28 -14.69 3.93
C ASP A 64 -29.15 -13.64 4.61
N THR A 65 -30.25 -13.27 3.96
CA THR A 65 -31.22 -12.29 4.49
C THR A 65 -31.92 -12.78 5.76
N GLY A 66 -31.93 -14.09 6.03
CA GLY A 66 -32.48 -14.67 7.25
C GLY A 66 -31.66 -14.33 8.50
N GLN A 67 -30.35 -14.05 8.36
CA GLN A 67 -29.52 -13.60 9.49
C GLN A 67 -29.93 -12.20 9.97
N ALA A 68 -30.29 -11.31 9.05
CA ALA A 68 -30.73 -9.96 9.38
C ALA A 68 -32.06 -9.96 10.15
N ALA A 69 -33.00 -10.82 9.76
CA ALA A 69 -34.28 -10.97 10.48
C ALA A 69 -34.08 -11.43 11.93
N ARG A 70 -33.22 -12.42 12.17
CA ARG A 70 -32.92 -12.91 13.54
C ARG A 70 -32.28 -11.85 14.43
N LEU A 71 -31.42 -11.00 13.85
CA LEU A 71 -30.83 -9.87 14.58
C LEU A 71 -31.90 -8.87 14.99
N LEU A 72 -32.86 -8.54 14.11
CA LEU A 72 -33.94 -7.60 14.44
C LEU A 72 -34.84 -8.12 15.56
N ASP A 73 -35.14 -9.42 15.58
CA ASP A 73 -35.94 -10.06 16.63
C ASP A 73 -35.23 -10.04 18.01
N GLU A 74 -33.89 -10.02 18.05
CA GLU A 74 -33.11 -9.94 19.30
C GLU A 74 -33.18 -8.55 19.97
N PHE A 75 -33.48 -7.50 19.21
CA PHE A 75 -33.53 -6.11 19.69
C PHE A 75 -34.96 -5.58 19.93
N MET A 76 -36.00 -6.40 19.73
CA MET A 76 -37.41 -6.07 20.02
C MET A 76 -37.89 -6.76 21.30
#